data_AF-A0A1Y1LEX8-F1
#
_entry.id   AF-A0A1Y1LEX8-F1
#
_cell.length_a   1.000
_cell.length_b   1.000
_cell.length_c   1.000
_cell.angle_alpha   90.00
_cell.angle_beta   90.00
_cell.angle_gamma   90.00
#
_symmetry.space_group_name_H-M   'P 1'
#
loop_
_entity.id
_entity.type
_entity.pdbx_description
1 polymer ?
#
loop_
_entity_poly.entity_id
_entity_poly.type
_entity_poly.pdbx_seq_one_letter_code
_entity_poly.pdbx_strand_id
1 'polypeptide(L)'
;MSDTIQTLEEKYRESEIERSNAEQKRRELDIQATLNEEQATTVEGDLKVEREWRVALQENMQQDRERISQLQIELTHLKAIAQKYASLQEDYYTLKERWLEQEQTLEELGAQLSVSKLQISDLKEEAGRKVEGAWADDSSATNCKGCSKEFNMTRRKHHCRNCGEIFCNACSDNSMPLPSSAKPVRVCDDCHVQLVGRFSVM
;
A
#
# COMPACT_ATOMS: atom_id res chain seq x y z
N MET A 1 94.43 -92.73 -20.29
CA MET A 1 93.59 -92.55 -19.09
C MET A 1 93.82 -91.18 -18.44
N SER A 2 95.05 -90.67 -18.36
CA SER A 2 95.34 -89.35 -17.77
C SER A 2 94.74 -88.14 -18.53
N ASP A 3 94.94 -88.05 -19.86
CA ASP A 3 94.46 -86.90 -20.67
C ASP A 3 92.93 -86.75 -20.68
N THR A 4 92.21 -87.86 -20.67
CA THR A 4 90.74 -87.89 -20.69
C THR A 4 90.16 -87.43 -19.35
N ILE A 5 90.85 -87.72 -18.24
CA ILE A 5 90.47 -87.26 -16.91
C ILE A 5 90.73 -85.75 -16.79
N GLN A 6 91.88 -85.27 -17.28
CA GLN A 6 92.23 -83.84 -17.24
C GLN A 6 91.25 -82.97 -18.03
N THR A 7 90.82 -83.41 -19.23
CA THR A 7 89.81 -82.69 -20.02
C THR A 7 88.42 -82.68 -19.38
N LEU A 8 88.04 -83.75 -18.67
CA LEU A 8 86.78 -83.79 -17.91
C LEU A 8 86.82 -82.86 -16.70
N GLU A 9 87.95 -82.77 -15.99
CA GLU A 9 88.14 -81.85 -14.86
C GLU A 9 88.10 -80.37 -15.29
N GLU A 10 88.58 -80.05 -16.49
CA GLU A 10 88.56 -78.70 -17.05
C GLU A 10 87.14 -78.28 -17.44
N LYS A 11 86.39 -79.16 -18.13
CA LYS A 11 84.97 -78.94 -18.44
C LYS A 11 84.09 -78.86 -17.19
N TYR A 12 84.41 -79.67 -16.17
CA TYR A 12 83.71 -79.60 -14.88
C TYR A 12 83.94 -78.24 -14.20
N ARG A 13 85.17 -77.72 -14.23
CA ARG A 13 85.49 -76.37 -13.74
C ARG A 13 84.77 -75.26 -14.50
N GLU A 14 84.75 -75.32 -15.84
CA GLU A 14 84.01 -74.37 -16.66
C GLU A 14 82.51 -74.38 -16.32
N SER A 15 81.91 -75.58 -16.22
CA SER A 15 80.49 -75.73 -15.85
C SER A 15 80.18 -75.22 -14.44
N GLU A 16 81.08 -75.39 -13.47
CA GLU A 16 80.95 -74.81 -12.13
C GLU A 16 80.98 -73.28 -12.15
N ILE A 17 81.87 -72.68 -12.96
CA ILE A 17 81.94 -71.22 -13.14
C ILE A 17 80.67 -70.69 -13.79
N GLU A 18 80.18 -71.35 -14.85
CA GLU A 18 78.92 -71.00 -15.51
C GLU A 18 77.73 -71.10 -14.55
N ARG A 19 77.66 -72.17 -13.75
CA ARG A 19 76.63 -72.33 -12.70
C ARG A 19 76.70 -71.20 -11.68
N SER A 20 77.89 -70.86 -11.20
CA SER A 20 78.09 -69.75 -10.25
C SER A 20 77.64 -68.41 -10.84
N ASN A 21 78.00 -68.13 -12.09
CA ASN A 21 77.60 -66.91 -12.79
C ASN A 21 76.08 -66.85 -13.01
N ALA A 22 75.46 -67.97 -13.39
CA ALA A 22 74.01 -68.07 -13.54
C ALA A 22 73.28 -67.90 -12.20
N GLU A 23 73.81 -68.46 -11.11
CA GLU A 23 73.26 -68.27 -9.75
C GLU A 23 73.38 -66.82 -9.29
N GLN A 24 74.51 -66.16 -9.54
CA GLN A 24 74.66 -64.73 -9.26
C GLN A 24 73.66 -63.91 -10.07
N LYS A 25 73.53 -64.20 -11.38
CA LYS A 25 72.60 -63.46 -12.23
C LYS A 25 71.14 -63.65 -11.81
N ARG A 26 70.78 -64.87 -11.38
CA ARG A 26 69.47 -65.16 -10.81
C ARG A 26 69.20 -64.31 -9.56
N ARG A 27 70.17 -64.19 -8.64
CA ARG A 27 70.03 -63.35 -7.44
C ARG A 27 69.85 -61.87 -7.77
N GLU A 28 70.60 -61.36 -8.74
CA GLU A 28 70.44 -59.96 -9.20
C GLU A 28 69.04 -59.71 -9.77
N LEU A 29 68.55 -60.63 -10.62
CA LEU A 29 67.22 -60.51 -11.21
C LEU A 29 66.11 -60.62 -10.16
N ASP A 30 66.29 -61.47 -9.14
CA ASP A 30 65.35 -61.64 -8.03
C ASP A 30 65.22 -60.35 -7.22
N ILE A 31 66.35 -59.72 -6.86
CA ILE A 31 66.35 -58.41 -6.17
C ILE A 31 65.70 -57.32 -7.04
N GLN A 32 65.96 -57.33 -8.35
CA GLN A 32 65.34 -56.36 -9.25
C GLN A 32 63.83 -56.59 -9.37
N ALA A 33 63.38 -57.85 -9.40
CA ALA A 33 61.97 -58.19 -9.44
C ALA A 33 61.25 -57.73 -8.17
N THR A 34 61.82 -57.97 -6.99
CA THR A 34 61.24 -57.50 -5.72
C THR A 34 61.16 -55.98 -5.66
N LEU A 35 62.21 -55.27 -6.12
CA LEU A 35 62.20 -53.81 -6.15
C LEU A 35 61.12 -53.27 -7.10
N ASN A 36 60.96 -53.89 -8.27
CA ASN A 36 59.94 -53.49 -9.23
C ASN A 36 58.52 -53.77 -8.70
N GLU A 37 58.31 -54.87 -7.97
CA GLU A 37 57.03 -55.17 -7.32
C GLU A 37 56.70 -54.14 -6.23
N GLU A 38 57.67 -53.78 -5.37
CA GLU A 38 57.49 -52.72 -4.37
C GLU A 38 57.16 -51.37 -5.01
N GLN A 39 57.84 -51.01 -6.11
CA GLN A 39 57.53 -49.80 -6.87
C GLN A 39 56.13 -49.85 -7.48
N ALA A 40 55.73 -50.98 -8.07
CA ALA A 40 54.40 -51.13 -8.66
C ALA A 40 53.29 -50.94 -7.61
N THR A 41 53.42 -51.58 -6.45
CA THR A 41 52.43 -51.43 -5.36
C THR A 41 52.33 -49.99 -4.83
N THR A 42 53.46 -49.28 -4.77
CA THR A 42 53.48 -47.87 -4.36
C THR A 42 52.72 -47.00 -5.36
N VAL A 43 53.01 -47.15 -6.66
CA VAL A 43 52.34 -46.39 -7.72
C VAL A 43 50.85 -46.71 -7.81
N GLU A 44 50.46 -47.97 -7.60
CA GLU A 44 49.04 -48.35 -7.52
C GLU A 44 48.31 -47.68 -6.36
N GLY A 45 48.98 -47.55 -5.21
CA GLY A 45 48.50 -46.81 -4.05
C GLY A 45 48.28 -45.33 -4.37
N ASP A 46 49.29 -44.68 -4.93
CA ASP A 46 49.23 -43.26 -5.31
C ASP A 46 48.13 -42.99 -6.35
N LEU A 47 48.02 -43.87 -7.36
CA LEU A 47 46.98 -43.79 -8.38
C LEU A 47 45.57 -43.91 -7.78
N LYS A 48 45.40 -44.74 -6.75
CA LYS A 48 44.12 -44.87 -6.06
C LYS A 48 43.75 -43.59 -5.33
N VAL A 49 44.69 -43.01 -4.58
CA VAL A 49 44.47 -41.74 -3.87
C VAL A 49 44.13 -40.61 -4.85
N GLU A 50 44.87 -40.51 -5.96
CA GLU A 50 44.63 -39.49 -6.98
C GLU A 50 43.23 -39.64 -7.62
N ARG A 51 42.76 -40.87 -7.83
CA ARG A 51 41.40 -41.14 -8.32
C ARG A 51 40.34 -40.71 -7.32
N GLU A 52 40.52 -41.01 -6.04
CA GLU A 52 39.61 -40.59 -4.97
C GLU A 52 39.53 -39.06 -4.88
N TRP A 53 40.68 -38.38 -4.93
CA TRP A 53 40.75 -36.93 -4.94
C TRP A 53 40.07 -36.30 -6.17
N ARG A 54 40.26 -36.88 -7.36
CA ARG A 54 39.60 -36.40 -8.58
C ARG A 54 38.08 -36.49 -8.47
N VAL A 55 37.55 -37.59 -7.93
CA VAL A 55 36.10 -37.76 -7.74
C VAL A 55 35.58 -36.74 -6.72
N ALA A 56 36.24 -36.63 -5.56
CA ALA A 56 35.85 -35.65 -4.54
C ALA A 56 35.88 -34.21 -5.06
N LEU A 57 36.89 -33.85 -5.87
CA LEU A 57 36.97 -32.54 -6.50
C LEU A 57 35.82 -32.30 -7.49
N GLN A 58 35.47 -33.29 -8.33
CA GLN A 58 34.33 -33.19 -9.24
C GLN A 58 33.01 -33.02 -8.50
N GLU A 59 32.81 -33.75 -7.40
CA GLU A 59 31.61 -33.62 -6.55
C GLU A 59 31.53 -32.22 -5.94
N ASN A 60 32.63 -31.69 -5.39
CA ASN A 60 32.68 -30.33 -4.84
C ASN A 60 32.40 -29.27 -5.92
N MET A 61 32.99 -29.41 -7.10
CA MET A 61 32.73 -28.50 -8.22
C MET A 61 31.26 -28.50 -8.64
N GLN A 62 30.62 -29.67 -8.63
CA GLN A 62 29.19 -29.79 -8.94
C GLN A 62 28.34 -29.13 -7.86
N GLN A 63 28.64 -29.34 -6.58
CA GLN A 63 27.94 -28.68 -5.47
C GLN A 63 28.10 -27.15 -5.53
N ASP A 64 29.29 -26.65 -5.81
CA ASP A 64 29.53 -25.21 -5.91
C ASP A 64 28.80 -24.61 -7.11
N ARG A 65 28.70 -25.34 -8.23
CA ARG A 65 27.90 -24.92 -9.39
C ARG A 65 26.41 -24.80 -9.03
N GLU A 66 25.88 -25.76 -8.27
CA GLU A 66 24.50 -25.74 -7.79
C GLU A 66 24.25 -24.57 -6.82
N ARG A 67 25.17 -24.33 -5.88
CA ARG A 67 25.12 -23.17 -4.98
C ARG A 67 25.14 -21.84 -5.74
N ILE A 68 26.02 -21.71 -6.73
CA ILE A 68 26.08 -20.51 -7.58
C ILE A 68 24.74 -20.30 -8.30
N SER A 69 24.14 -21.37 -8.84
CA SER A 69 22.84 -21.28 -9.50
C SER A 69 21.74 -20.86 -8.53
N GLN A 70 21.72 -21.38 -7.29
CA GLN A 70 20.77 -20.98 -6.26
C GLN A 70 20.92 -19.51 -5.87
N LEU A 71 22.16 -19.06 -5.60
CA LEU A 71 22.46 -17.67 -5.26
C LEU A 71 22.09 -16.71 -6.39
N GLN A 72 22.26 -17.11 -7.65
CA GLN A 72 21.81 -16.34 -8.80
C GLN A 72 20.29 -16.14 -8.79
N ILE A 73 19.52 -17.20 -8.50
CA ILE A 73 18.05 -17.12 -8.40
C ILE A 73 17.65 -16.18 -7.26
N GLU A 74 18.24 -16.33 -6.07
CA GLU A 74 17.96 -15.45 -4.93
C GLU A 74 18.26 -13.98 -5.25
N LEU A 75 19.36 -13.72 -5.94
CA LEU A 75 19.75 -12.37 -6.37
C LEU A 75 18.74 -11.78 -7.36
N THR A 76 18.21 -12.57 -8.29
CA THR A 76 17.13 -12.10 -9.18
C THR A 76 15.84 -11.79 -8.40
N HIS A 77 15.50 -12.62 -7.42
CA HIS A 77 14.32 -12.42 -6.58
C HIS A 77 14.45 -11.14 -5.72
N LEU A 78 15.60 -10.92 -5.08
CA LEU A 78 15.87 -9.71 -4.30
C LEU A 78 15.81 -8.44 -5.17
N LYS A 79 16.34 -8.50 -6.40
CA LYS A 79 16.20 -7.39 -7.36
C LYS A 79 14.73 -7.08 -7.68
N ALA A 80 13.90 -8.10 -7.89
CA ALA A 80 12.48 -7.91 -8.14
C ALA A 80 11.75 -7.31 -6.93
N ILE A 81 12.10 -7.71 -5.70
CA ILE A 81 11.56 -7.10 -4.48
C ILE A 81 11.98 -5.63 -4.38
N ALA A 82 13.26 -5.33 -4.62
CA ALA A 82 13.75 -3.95 -4.57
C ALA A 82 13.03 -3.03 -5.56
N GLN A 83 12.72 -3.53 -6.77
CA GLN A 83 11.93 -2.80 -7.76
C GLN A 83 10.50 -2.53 -7.27
N LYS A 84 9.83 -3.54 -6.70
CA LYS A 84 8.47 -3.37 -6.12
C LYS A 84 8.46 -2.39 -4.95
N TYR A 85 9.51 -2.42 -4.12
CA TYR A 85 9.65 -1.47 -3.02
C TYR A 85 9.83 -0.05 -3.53
N ALA A 86 10.65 0.15 -4.58
CA ALA A 86 10.83 1.46 -5.20
C ALA A 86 9.53 2.01 -5.78
N SER A 87 8.74 1.20 -6.50
CA SER A 87 7.44 1.64 -7.02
C SER A 87 6.46 1.98 -5.90
N LEU A 88 6.41 1.16 -4.84
CA LEU A 88 5.53 1.42 -3.71
C LEU A 88 5.91 2.71 -2.95
N GLN A 89 7.22 3.01 -2.89
CA GLN A 89 7.71 4.23 -2.29
C GLN A 89 7.30 5.47 -3.11
N GLU A 90 7.33 5.39 -4.44
CA GLU A 90 6.82 6.43 -5.33
C GLU A 90 5.32 6.66 -5.11
N ASP A 91 4.52 5.58 -5.14
CA ASP A 91 3.07 5.63 -4.88
C ASP A 91 2.76 6.27 -3.51
N TYR A 92 3.54 5.94 -2.48
CA TYR A 92 3.40 6.51 -1.15
C TYR A 92 3.61 8.03 -1.16
N TYR A 93 4.65 8.53 -1.83
CA TYR A 93 4.90 9.97 -1.88
C TYR A 93 3.83 10.70 -2.69
N THR A 94 3.38 10.15 -3.82
CA THR A 94 2.29 10.72 -4.59
C THR A 94 0.99 10.76 -3.79
N LEU A 95 0.67 9.69 -3.05
CA LEU A 95 -0.52 9.67 -2.21
C LEU A 95 -0.41 10.66 -1.05
N LYS A 96 0.76 10.79 -0.45
CA LYS A 96 1.03 11.74 0.63
C LYS A 96 0.86 13.19 0.17
N GLU A 97 1.37 13.54 -1.01
CA GLU A 97 1.20 14.87 -1.60
C GLU A 97 -0.27 15.19 -1.84
N ARG A 98 -1.01 14.26 -2.48
CA ARG A 98 -2.46 14.42 -2.70
C ARG A 98 -3.24 14.57 -1.41
N TRP A 99 -2.86 13.83 -0.36
CA TRP A 99 -3.51 13.93 0.95
C TRP A 99 -3.30 15.32 1.56
N LEU A 100 -2.07 15.86 1.47
CA LEU A 100 -1.74 17.19 1.97
C LEU A 100 -2.52 18.28 1.22
N GLU A 101 -2.60 18.18 -0.11
CA GLU A 101 -3.40 19.11 -0.93
C GLU A 101 -4.89 19.07 -0.57
N GLN A 102 -5.43 17.87 -0.33
CA GLN A 102 -6.83 17.69 0.09
C GLN A 102 -7.08 18.30 1.48
N GLU A 103 -6.16 18.11 2.42
CA GLU A 103 -6.24 18.69 3.76
C GLU A 103 -6.24 20.22 3.71
N GLN A 104 -5.33 20.82 2.94
CA GLN A 104 -5.28 22.27 2.76
C GLN A 104 -6.57 22.80 2.10
N THR A 105 -7.06 22.12 1.08
CA THR A 105 -8.32 22.51 0.40
C THR A 105 -9.50 22.49 1.37
N LEU A 106 -9.57 21.49 2.26
CA LEU A 106 -10.63 21.40 3.27
C LEU A 106 -10.54 22.53 4.30
N GLU A 107 -9.33 22.90 4.72
CA GLU A 107 -9.11 24.03 5.63
C GLU A 107 -9.57 25.36 4.99
N GLU A 108 -9.17 25.60 3.73
CA GLU A 108 -9.57 26.79 2.98
C GLU A 108 -11.09 26.88 2.80
N LEU A 109 -11.75 25.77 2.42
CA LEU A 109 -13.21 25.71 2.31
C LEU A 109 -13.89 25.94 3.66
N GLY A 110 -13.35 25.37 4.74
CA GLY A 110 -13.84 25.60 6.10
C GLY A 110 -13.77 27.07 6.51
N ALA A 111 -12.68 27.76 6.20
CA ALA A 111 -12.52 29.19 6.44
C ALA A 111 -13.52 30.01 5.60
N GLN A 112 -13.66 29.72 4.31
CA GLN A 112 -14.60 30.42 3.43
C GLN A 112 -16.06 30.25 3.87
N LEU A 113 -16.43 29.04 4.30
CA LEU A 113 -17.77 28.76 4.83
C LEU A 113 -18.04 29.52 6.14
N SER A 114 -17.03 29.60 7.02
CA SER A 114 -17.12 30.38 8.26
C SER A 114 -17.37 31.86 7.97
N VAL A 115 -16.59 32.46 7.06
CA VAL A 115 -16.76 33.85 6.63
C VAL A 115 -18.14 34.07 5.99
N SER A 116 -18.55 33.20 5.08
CA SER A 116 -19.85 33.30 4.40
C SER A 116 -21.01 33.20 5.41
N LYS A 117 -20.88 32.34 6.43
CA LYS A 117 -21.89 32.19 7.48
C LYS A 117 -22.03 33.46 8.33
N LEU A 118 -20.92 34.11 8.67
CA LEU A 118 -20.93 35.39 9.39
C LEU A 118 -21.61 36.47 8.55
N GLN A 119 -21.23 36.61 7.27
CA GLN A 119 -21.87 37.57 6.35
C GLN A 119 -23.38 37.35 6.24
N ILE A 120 -23.83 36.09 6.13
CA ILE A 120 -25.27 35.78 6.10
C ILE A 120 -25.94 36.15 7.42
N SER A 121 -25.27 35.96 8.56
CA SER A 121 -25.79 36.35 9.88
C SER A 121 -25.96 37.86 9.96
N ASP A 122 -24.93 38.62 9.59
CA ASP A 122 -24.95 40.08 9.59
C ASP A 122 -26.08 40.61 8.69
N LEU A 123 -26.19 40.08 7.46
CA LEU A 123 -27.28 40.44 6.55
C LEU A 123 -28.67 40.10 7.11
N LYS A 124 -28.82 39.01 7.86
CA LYS A 124 -30.07 38.66 8.53
C LYS A 124 -30.39 39.61 9.69
N GLU A 125 -29.40 40.01 10.47
CA GLU A 125 -29.57 41.00 11.54
C GLU A 125 -29.93 42.37 10.98
N GLU A 126 -29.27 42.80 9.89
CA GLU A 126 -29.57 44.05 9.18
C GLU A 126 -31.00 44.04 8.59
N ALA A 127 -31.42 42.90 8.04
CA ALA A 127 -32.78 42.70 7.55
C ALA A 127 -33.81 42.64 8.70
N GLY A 128 -33.47 42.02 9.83
CA GLY A 128 -34.31 41.92 11.03
C GLY A 128 -34.54 43.26 11.69
N ARG A 129 -33.50 44.12 11.78
CA ARG A 129 -33.59 45.49 12.31
C ARG A 129 -34.54 46.38 11.51
N LYS A 130 -34.81 46.08 10.24
CA LYS A 130 -35.80 46.78 9.41
C LYS A 130 -37.24 46.27 9.55
N VAL A 131 -37.46 45.12 10.19
CA VAL A 131 -38.78 44.46 10.25
C VAL A 131 -39.38 44.43 11.66
N GLU A 132 -38.56 44.60 12.71
CA GLU A 132 -39.07 44.77 14.08
C GLU A 132 -39.55 46.20 14.34
N GLY A 133 -40.83 46.48 14.02
CA GLY A 133 -41.51 47.64 14.61
C GLY A 133 -42.43 48.47 13.72
N ALA A 134 -43.28 47.86 12.88
CA ALA A 134 -44.40 48.59 12.29
C ALA A 134 -45.70 47.77 12.41
N TRP A 135 -46.26 47.69 13.62
CA TRP A 135 -47.73 47.66 13.69
C TRP A 135 -48.20 48.96 13.07
N ALA A 136 -48.84 48.88 11.91
CA ALA A 136 -49.33 50.07 11.23
C ALA A 136 -50.26 50.82 12.19
N ASP A 137 -50.02 52.11 12.36
CA ASP A 137 -50.87 52.96 13.18
C ASP A 137 -52.26 53.01 12.56
N ASP A 138 -53.28 52.73 13.36
CA ASP A 138 -54.68 52.75 12.95
C ASP A 138 -55.08 54.11 12.36
N SER A 139 -54.43 55.20 12.78
CA SER A 139 -54.70 56.54 12.23
C SER A 139 -54.31 56.67 10.75
N SER A 140 -53.31 55.92 10.30
CA SER A 140 -52.70 56.06 8.97
C SER A 140 -53.38 55.22 7.88
N ALA A 141 -54.09 54.15 8.25
CA ALA A 141 -54.70 53.24 7.28
C ALA A 141 -56.10 53.68 6.87
N THR A 142 -56.24 54.33 5.71
CA THR A 142 -57.55 54.71 5.13
C THR A 142 -58.23 53.55 4.39
N ASN A 143 -57.45 52.59 3.88
CA ASN A 143 -57.91 51.49 3.04
C ASN A 143 -57.39 50.15 3.54
N CYS A 144 -58.15 49.07 3.32
CA CYS A 144 -57.72 47.71 3.60
C CYS A 144 -56.49 47.33 2.77
N LYS A 145 -55.42 46.82 3.39
CA LYS A 145 -54.20 46.43 2.69
C LYS A 145 -54.43 45.29 1.67
N GLY A 146 -55.40 44.40 1.90
CA GLY A 146 -55.67 43.25 1.05
C GLY A 146 -56.60 43.52 -0.14
N CYS A 147 -57.62 44.38 0.03
CA CYS A 147 -58.60 44.66 -1.04
C CYS A 147 -58.70 46.12 -1.46
N SER A 148 -57.89 47.00 -0.87
CA SER A 148 -57.83 48.46 -1.13
C SER A 148 -59.14 49.23 -0.92
N LYS A 149 -60.20 48.59 -0.41
CA LYS A 149 -61.48 49.25 -0.08
C LYS A 149 -61.31 50.14 1.15
N GLU A 150 -61.90 51.32 1.11
CA GLU A 150 -61.86 52.31 2.20
C GLU A 150 -62.55 51.78 3.46
N PHE A 151 -61.97 52.07 4.63
CA PHE A 151 -62.58 51.79 5.91
C PHE A 151 -63.70 52.79 6.22
N ASN A 152 -64.76 52.31 6.85
CA ASN A 152 -65.91 53.14 7.24
C ASN A 152 -66.58 52.53 8.48
N MET A 153 -67.71 53.10 8.93
CA MET A 153 -68.39 52.63 10.15
C MET A 153 -68.79 51.15 10.11
N THR A 154 -69.05 50.59 8.93
CA THR A 154 -69.39 49.17 8.75
C THR A 154 -68.17 48.29 8.45
N ARG A 155 -67.12 48.83 7.83
CA ARG A 155 -65.86 48.14 7.54
C ARG A 155 -64.81 48.56 8.57
N ARG A 156 -64.72 47.81 9.68
CA ARG A 156 -63.73 48.07 10.75
C ARG A 156 -62.34 47.54 10.40
N LYS A 157 -61.33 48.12 11.07
CA LYS A 157 -59.91 47.81 10.93
C LYS A 157 -59.51 46.62 11.79
N HIS A 158 -58.65 45.74 11.27
CA HIS A 158 -58.12 44.58 11.96
C HIS A 158 -56.64 44.34 11.58
N HIS A 159 -55.75 44.23 12.56
CA HIS A 159 -54.35 43.89 12.30
C HIS A 159 -54.16 42.39 12.02
N CYS A 160 -53.31 42.09 11.05
CA CYS A 160 -52.73 40.76 10.94
C CYS A 160 -51.63 40.60 12.02
N ARG A 161 -51.70 39.57 12.86
CA ARG A 161 -50.70 39.34 13.91
C ARG A 161 -49.38 38.79 13.39
N ASN A 162 -49.32 38.40 12.11
CA ASN A 162 -48.10 37.95 11.45
C ASN A 162 -47.35 39.10 10.76
N CYS A 163 -48.01 39.89 9.90
CA CYS A 163 -47.35 40.97 9.14
C CYS A 163 -47.56 42.39 9.70
N GLY A 164 -48.42 42.59 10.70
CA GLY A 164 -48.64 43.89 11.34
C GLY A 164 -49.49 44.91 10.56
N GLU A 165 -49.84 44.61 9.32
CA GLU A 165 -50.67 45.46 8.44
C GLU A 165 -52.17 45.42 8.80
N ILE A 166 -52.93 46.42 8.35
CA ILE A 166 -54.36 46.60 8.65
C ILE A 166 -55.27 46.13 7.50
N PHE A 167 -56.25 45.28 7.83
CA PHE A 167 -57.18 44.65 6.91
C PHE A 167 -58.64 44.82 7.38
N CYS A 168 -59.59 44.58 6.48
CA CYS A 168 -60.99 44.39 6.85
C CYS A 168 -61.27 42.94 7.25
N ASN A 169 -62.43 42.66 7.88
CA ASN A 169 -62.74 41.31 8.33
C ASN A 169 -62.67 40.29 7.19
N ALA A 170 -63.21 40.62 6.01
CA ALA A 170 -63.22 39.73 4.85
C ALA A 170 -61.82 39.38 4.30
N CYS A 171 -60.78 40.16 4.60
CA CYS A 171 -59.41 39.89 4.15
C CYS A 171 -58.51 39.33 5.27
N SER A 172 -59.08 39.09 6.44
CA SER A 172 -58.35 38.65 7.63
C SER A 172 -59.20 37.78 8.55
N ASP A 173 -60.14 37.02 8.00
CA ASP A 173 -61.06 36.19 8.80
C ASP A 173 -60.42 34.87 9.25
N ASN A 174 -59.19 34.62 8.81
CA ASN A 174 -58.42 33.43 9.17
C ASN A 174 -57.76 33.60 10.55
N SER A 175 -57.70 32.51 11.33
CA SER A 175 -57.01 32.45 12.62
C SER A 175 -56.13 31.21 12.70
N MET A 176 -54.87 31.39 13.11
CA MET A 176 -53.92 30.28 13.19
C MET A 176 -52.88 30.49 14.30
N PRO A 177 -52.27 29.42 14.84
CA PRO A 177 -51.18 29.56 15.81
C PRO A 177 -49.96 30.22 15.15
N LEU A 178 -49.36 31.19 15.84
CA LEU A 178 -48.10 31.82 15.42
C LEU A 178 -47.01 31.52 16.45
N PRO A 179 -45.72 31.54 16.09
CA PRO A 179 -44.63 31.38 17.06
C PRO A 179 -44.70 32.39 18.22
N SER A 180 -45.30 33.55 17.99
CA SER A 180 -45.52 34.61 18.99
C SER A 180 -46.69 34.37 19.94
N SER A 181 -47.57 33.38 19.69
CA SER A 181 -48.71 33.06 20.57
C SER A 181 -49.17 31.62 20.44
N ALA A 182 -49.25 30.91 21.57
CA ALA A 182 -49.75 29.53 21.63
C ALA A 182 -51.26 29.40 21.29
N LYS A 183 -52.02 30.51 21.33
CA LYS A 183 -53.44 30.53 20.94
C LYS A 183 -53.56 30.98 19.48
N PRO A 184 -54.52 30.46 18.70
CA PRO A 184 -54.77 30.96 17.34
C PRO A 184 -55.07 32.45 17.34
N VAL A 185 -54.34 33.21 16.51
CA VAL A 185 -54.50 34.66 16.36
C VAL A 185 -54.86 35.00 14.91
N ARG A 186 -55.51 36.16 14.75
CA ARG A 186 -55.98 36.65 13.45
C ARG A 186 -54.82 36.91 12.47
N VAL A 187 -54.93 36.39 11.25
CA VAL A 187 -53.99 36.65 10.16
C VAL A 187 -54.73 37.06 8.89
N CYS A 188 -54.09 37.83 8.01
CA CYS A 188 -54.63 38.09 6.67
C CYS A 188 -54.55 36.86 5.78
N ASP A 189 -55.31 36.86 4.69
CA ASP A 189 -55.40 35.72 3.76
C ASP A 189 -54.03 35.34 3.17
N ASP A 190 -53.21 36.33 2.80
CA ASP A 190 -51.85 36.09 2.29
C ASP A 190 -50.95 35.39 3.31
N CYS A 191 -50.98 35.86 4.57
CA CYS A 191 -50.23 35.23 5.65
C CYS A 191 -50.73 33.82 5.95
N HIS A 192 -52.04 33.61 5.89
CA HIS A 192 -52.63 32.29 6.09
C HIS A 192 -52.15 31.30 5.03
N VAL A 193 -52.20 31.66 3.75
CA VAL A 193 -51.72 30.80 2.65
C VAL A 193 -50.23 30.48 2.79
N GLN A 194 -49.40 31.49 3.04
CA GLN A 194 -47.95 31.30 3.18
C GLN A 194 -47.59 30.39 4.37
N LEU A 195 -48.27 30.55 5.50
CA LEU A 195 -47.96 29.79 6.71
C LEU A 195 -48.51 28.36 6.61
N VAL A 196 -49.71 28.14 6.09
CA VAL A 196 -50.25 26.78 5.85
C VAL A 196 -49.34 25.99 4.90
N GLY A 197 -48.82 26.63 3.84
CA GLY A 197 -47.86 26.00 2.92
C GLY A 197 -46.56 25.52 3.59
N ARG A 198 -46.14 26.16 4.69
CA ARG A 198 -44.96 25.73 5.47
C ARG A 198 -45.26 24.56 6.41
N PHE A 199 -46.50 24.41 6.89
CA PHE A 199 -46.89 23.33 7.79
C PHE A 199 -47.26 22.03 7.06
N SER A 200 -47.57 22.06 5.76
CA SER A 200 -47.89 20.87 4.96
C SER A 200 -46.68 20.08 4.45
N VAL A 201 -45.44 20.56 4.68
CA VAL A 201 -44.19 19.89 4.25
C VAL A 201 -43.40 19.38 5.46
N MET A 202 -44.08 19.07 6.56
CA MET A 202 -43.52 18.35 7.72
C MET A 202 -44.22 17.01 7.88
#